data_AF-A0A5C6Z7D3-F1
#
_entry.id   AF-A0A5C6Z7D3-F1
#
_cell.length_a   1.000
_cell.length_b   1.000
_cell.length_c   1.000
_cell.angle_alpha   90.00
_cell.angle_beta   90.00
_cell.angle_gamma   90.00
#
_symmetry.space_group_name_H-M   'P 1'
#
loop_
_entity.id
_entity.type
_entity.pdbx_description
1 polymer ?
#
loop_
_entity_poly.entity_id
_entity_poly.type
_entity_poly.pdbx_seq_one_letter_code
_entity_poly.pdbx_strand_id
1 'polypeptide(L)'
;MHIASVVVQVLPRLLDAAAAAVDRMPSARLHGRSASGKLVVTLDGNTAGEILDQVGELQGLPGVVNVALVYQHVEPEPEPEPCLQEEPRP
;
A
#
# COMPACT_ATOMS: atom_id res chain seq x y z
N MET A 1 3.33 11.75 -0.44
CA MET A 1 3.45 10.43 0.22
C MET A 1 2.30 9.55 -0.24
N HIS A 2 2.56 8.26 -0.52
CA HIS A 2 1.56 7.30 -0.99
C HIS A 2 1.33 6.22 0.06
N ILE A 3 0.07 5.94 0.37
CA ILE A 3 -0.31 4.85 1.26
C ILE A 3 -1.40 4.05 0.56
N ALA A 4 -1.21 2.73 0.51
CA ALA A 4 -2.17 1.81 -0.05
C ALA A 4 -2.53 0.70 0.93
N SER A 5 -3.78 0.26 0.89
CA SER A 5 -4.22 -0.92 1.63
C SER A 5 -4.50 -2.04 0.64
N VAL A 6 -3.92 -3.21 0.91
CA VAL A 6 -4.03 -4.39 0.05
C VAL A 6 -4.51 -5.59 0.84
N VAL A 7 -5.31 -6.42 0.19
CA VAL A 7 -5.68 -7.74 0.69
C VAL A 7 -4.89 -8.76 -0.09
N VAL A 8 -4.04 -9.49 0.62
CA VAL A 8 -3.25 -10.59 0.06
C VAL A 8 -3.97 -11.89 0.40
N GLN A 9 -4.32 -12.64 -0.64
CA GLN A 9 -4.95 -13.94 -0.53
C GLN A 9 -3.89 -15.01 -0.78
N VAL A 10 -3.70 -15.91 0.17
CA VAL A 10 -2.66 -16.92 0.18
C VAL A 10 -3.24 -18.30 0.47
N LEU A 11 -2.51 -19.34 0.10
CA LEU A 11 -2.86 -20.69 0.50
C LEU A 11 -2.80 -20.80 2.05
N PRO A 12 -3.85 -21.31 2.72
CA PRO A 12 -3.89 -21.39 4.19
C PRO A 12 -2.68 -22.09 4.81
N ARG A 13 -2.17 -23.14 4.15
CA ARG A 13 -0.95 -23.88 4.55
C ARG A 13 0.35 -23.07 4.53
N LEU A 14 0.36 -21.94 3.83
CA LEU A 14 1.51 -21.03 3.70
C LEU A 14 1.23 -19.66 4.36
N LEU A 15 0.12 -19.53 5.09
CA LEU A 15 -0.29 -18.27 5.71
C LEU A 15 0.78 -17.67 6.62
N ASP A 16 1.35 -18.48 7.51
CA ASP A 16 2.37 -18.01 8.45
C ASP A 16 3.68 -17.67 7.74
N ALA A 17 4.05 -18.42 6.71
CA ALA A 17 5.23 -18.12 5.90
C ALA A 17 5.08 -16.80 5.13
N ALA A 18 3.91 -16.58 4.53
CA ALA A 18 3.59 -15.33 3.83
C ALA A 18 3.55 -14.15 4.81
N ALA A 19 2.91 -14.30 5.98
CA ALA A 19 2.88 -13.27 7.01
C ALA A 19 4.29 -12.90 7.49
N ALA A 20 5.17 -13.88 7.71
CA ALA A 20 6.56 -13.65 8.10
C ALA A 20 7.41 -13.04 6.97
N ALA A 21 7.04 -13.23 5.70
CA ALA A 21 7.66 -12.53 4.58
C ALA A 21 7.25 -11.06 4.55
N VAL A 22 5.95 -10.78 4.71
CA VAL A 22 5.41 -9.41 4.80
C VAL A 22 6.03 -8.65 5.97
N ASP A 23 6.18 -9.27 7.14
CA ASP A 23 6.76 -8.63 8.34
C ASP A 23 8.24 -8.21 8.14
N ARG A 24 8.93 -8.83 7.18
CA ARG A 24 10.33 -8.50 6.82
C ARG A 24 10.42 -7.40 5.76
N MET A 25 9.32 -7.02 5.12
CA MET A 25 9.30 -5.93 4.15
C MET A 25 9.24 -4.60 4.91
N PRO A 26 10.27 -3.73 4.80
CA PRO A 26 10.34 -2.50 5.61
C PRO A 26 9.20 -1.52 5.32
N SER A 27 8.67 -1.54 4.10
CA SER A 27 7.63 -0.64 3.61
C SER A 27 6.24 -1.29 3.58
N ALA A 28 6.07 -2.43 4.26
CA ALA A 28 4.78 -3.12 4.41
C ALA A 28 4.47 -3.38 5.87
N ARG A 29 3.19 -3.25 6.24
CA ARG A 29 2.71 -3.51 7.60
C ARG A 29 1.54 -4.47 7.57
N LEU A 30 1.67 -5.60 8.27
CA LEU A 30 0.59 -6.56 8.44
C LEU A 30 -0.37 -6.09 9.54
N HIS A 31 -1.64 -5.89 9.20
CA HIS A 31 -2.69 -5.47 10.15
C HIS A 31 -3.56 -6.62 10.64
N GLY A 32 -3.70 -7.67 9.84
CA GLY A 32 -4.57 -8.79 10.19
C GLY A 32 -4.34 -10.02 9.33
N ARG A 33 -4.65 -11.19 9.89
CA ARG A 33 -4.63 -12.47 9.20
C ARG A 33 -5.89 -13.27 9.54
N SER A 34 -6.33 -14.11 8.60
CA SER A 34 -7.44 -15.05 8.81
C SER A 34 -7.04 -16.44 8.37
N ALA A 35 -7.50 -17.45 9.13
CA ALA A 35 -7.25 -18.87 8.86
C ALA A 35 -7.72 -19.34 7.47
N SER A 36 -8.60 -18.57 6.81
CA SER A 36 -9.01 -18.81 5.43
C SER A 36 -7.98 -18.42 4.37
N GLY A 37 -6.80 -17.93 4.76
CA GLY A 37 -5.75 -17.52 3.83
C GLY A 37 -5.84 -16.05 3.41
N LYS A 38 -6.34 -15.16 4.27
CA LYS A 38 -6.39 -13.72 3.99
C LYS A 38 -5.43 -12.96 4.89
N LEU A 39 -4.68 -12.02 4.31
CA LEU A 39 -3.84 -11.05 5.00
C LEU A 39 -4.29 -9.64 4.61
N VAL A 40 -4.33 -8.73 5.59
CA VAL A 40 -4.58 -7.30 5.38
C VAL A 40 -3.27 -6.58 5.62
N VAL A 41 -2.78 -5.88 4.60
CA VAL A 41 -1.46 -5.25 4.60
C VAL A 41 -1.60 -3.79 4.17
N THR A 42 -0.88 -2.89 4.84
CA THR A 42 -0.71 -1.51 4.40
C THR A 42 0.68 -1.36 3.82
N LEU A 43 0.76 -0.71 2.67
CA LEU A 43 1.98 -0.37 1.95
C LEU A 43 2.15 1.14 1.99
N ASP A 44 3.38 1.59 2.20
CA ASP A 44 3.76 2.99 2.08
C ASP A 44 4.94 3.17 1.12
N GLY A 45 4.97 4.34 0.47
CA GLY A 45 6.01 4.70 -0.49
C GLY A 45 6.01 6.20 -0.80
N ASN A 46 7.11 6.66 -1.40
CA ASN A 46 7.26 8.03 -1.88
C ASN A 46 6.59 8.26 -3.23
N THR A 47 6.38 7.21 -4.03
CA THR A 47 5.73 7.27 -5.35
C THR A 47 4.71 6.16 -5.56
N ALA A 48 3.78 6.37 -6.51
CA ALA A 48 2.86 5.31 -6.94
C ALA A 48 3.59 4.10 -7.56
N GLY A 49 4.75 4.32 -8.17
CA GLY A 49 5.58 3.24 -8.74
C GLY A 49 6.11 2.29 -7.68
N GLU A 50 6.53 2.81 -6.53
CA GLU A 50 6.99 1.99 -5.39
C GLU A 50 5.86 1.12 -4.83
N ILE A 51 4.65 1.68 -4.69
CA ILE A 51 3.47 0.89 -4.29
C ILE A 51 3.23 -0.28 -5.24
N LEU A 52 3.34 -0.05 -6.56
CA LEU A 52 3.15 -1.10 -7.56
C LEU A 52 4.26 -2.15 -7.52
N ASP A 53 5.51 -1.75 -7.29
CA ASP A 53 6.65 -2.65 -7.13
C ASP A 53 6.47 -3.58 -5.91
N GLN A 54 6.07 -3.00 -4.77
CA GLN A 54 5.74 -3.75 -3.55
C GLN A 54 4.57 -4.72 -3.77
N VAL A 55 3.54 -4.31 -4.52
CA VAL A 55 2.44 -5.21 -4.92
C VAL A 55 2.95 -6.35 -5.81
N GLY A 56 3.93 -6.10 -6.68
CA GLY A 56 4.64 -7.12 -7.44
C GLY A 56 5.41 -8.09 -6.55
N GLU A 57 6.16 -7.59 -5.57
CA GLU A 57 6.88 -8.42 -4.59
C GLU A 57 5.92 -9.34 -3.82
N LEU A 58 4.78 -8.80 -3.36
CA LEU A 58 3.75 -9.58 -2.68
C LEU A 58 3.19 -10.67 -3.58
N GLN A 59 2.92 -10.39 -4.86
CA GLN A 59 2.44 -11.40 -5.81
C GLN A 59 3.47 -12.51 -6.05
N GLY A 60 4.76 -12.21 -5.94
CA GLY A 60 5.85 -13.20 -6.08
C GLY A 60 6.04 -14.10 -4.86
N LEU A 61 5.42 -13.81 -3.72
CA LEU A 61 5.61 -14.61 -2.51
C LEU A 61 5.02 -16.03 -2.68
N PRO A 62 5.71 -17.07 -2.15
CA PRO A 62 5.23 -18.44 -2.25
C PRO A 62 3.84 -18.63 -1.66
N GLY A 63 2.92 -19.17 -2.46
CA GLY A 63 1.56 -19.46 -2.03
C GLY A 63 0.60 -18.28 -2.09
N VAL A 64 1.02 -17.12 -2.58
CA VAL A 64 0.10 -16.03 -2.90
C VAL A 64 -0.74 -16.41 -4.12
N VAL A 65 -2.05 -16.25 -3.97
CA VAL A 65 -3.07 -16.55 -4.98
C VAL A 65 -3.57 -15.26 -5.61
N ASN A 66 -3.67 -14.19 -4.82
CA ASN A 66 -4.14 -12.90 -5.29
C ASN A 66 -3.64 -11.76 -4.40
N VAL A 67 -3.43 -10.57 -4.98
CA VAL A 67 -3.19 -9.32 -4.26
C VAL A 67 -4.17 -8.29 -4.81
N ALA A 68 -5.12 -7.87 -3.99
CA ALA A 68 -6.12 -6.89 -4.37
C ALA A 68 -5.87 -5.55 -3.68
N LEU A 69 -5.65 -4.50 -4.46
CA LEU A 69 -5.54 -3.13 -3.97
C LEU A 69 -6.95 -2.63 -3.60
N VAL A 70 -7.17 -2.35 -2.31
CA VAL A 70 -8.48 -1.96 -1.76
C VAL A 70 -8.62 -0.44 -1.66
N TYR A 71 -7.50 0.26 -1.42
CA TYR A 71 -7.51 1.70 -1.22
C TYR A 71 -6.17 2.31 -1.60
N GLN A 72 -6.18 3.50 -2.22
CA GLN A 72 -5.02 4.36 -2.41
C GLN A 72 -5.32 5.76 -1.87
N HIS A 73 -4.44 6.31 -1.04
CA HIS A 73 -4.41 7.72 -0.68
C HIS A 73 -3.17 8.34 -1.29
N VAL A 74 -3.37 9.39 -2.07
CA VAL A 74 -2.29 10.25 -2.57
C VAL A 74 -2.46 11.56 -1.83
N GLU A 75 -1.48 11.93 -1.01
CA GLU A 75 -1.45 13.27 -0.43
C GLU A 75 -0.99 14.24 -1.53
N PRO A 76 -1.86 15.13 -2.04
CA PRO A 76 -1.43 16.14 -2.99
C PRO A 76 -0.46 17.09 -2.29
N GLU A 77 0.62 17.47 -2.98
CA GLU A 77 1.47 18.59 -2.56
C GLU A 77 0.58 19.81 -2.27
N PRO A 78 0.87 20.61 -1.23
CA PRO A 78 0.08 21.80 -0.93
C PRO A 78 0.06 22.67 -2.18
N GLU A 79 -1.15 22.89 -2.73
CA GLU A 79 -1.35 23.84 -3.82
C GLU A 79 -0.74 25.18 -3.39
N PRO A 80 0.13 25.81 -4.19
CA PRO A 80 0.69 27.10 -3.82
C PRO A 80 -0.47 28.05 -3.56
N GLU A 81 -0.49 28.64 -2.36
CA GLU A 81 -1.46 29.66 -2.00
C GLU A 81 -1.53 30.67 -3.15
N PRO A 82 -2.72 30.92 -3.75
CA PRO A 82 -2.79 31.89 -4.84
C PRO A 82 -2.25 33.20 -4.30
N CYS A 83 -1.23 33.75 -5.00
CA CYS A 83 -0.79 35.12 -4.75
C CYS A 83 -2.05 35.98 -4.77
N LEU A 84 -2.41 36.57 -3.62
CA LEU A 84 -3.41 37.61 -3.53
C LEU A 84 -2.97 38.71 -4.50
N GLN A 85 -3.56 38.71 -5.70
CA GLN A 85 -3.41 39.82 -6.62
C GLN A 85 -4.15 40.97 -5.96
N GLU A 86 -3.39 41.85 -5.32
CA GLU A 86 -3.87 43.12 -4.81
C GLU A 86 -4.61 43.82 -5.94
N GLU A 87 -5.92 44.00 -5.78
CA GLU A 87 -6.75 44.72 -6.73
C GLU A 87 -6.20 46.15 -6.86
N PRO A 88 -5.75 46.59 -8.05
CA PRO A 88 -5.42 47.99 -8.22
C PRO A 88 -6.72 48.77 -8.32
N ARG A 89 -7.07 49.50 -7.25
CA ARG A 89 -8.00 50.64 -7.30
C ARG A 89 -7.43 51.68 -8.27
N PRO A 90 -8.16 52.04 -9.34
CA PRO A 90 -9.07 53.20 -9.28
C PRO A 90 -10.40 53.04 -10.02
#